data_AF-A0A7C6B272-F1
#
_entry.id   AF-A0A7C6B272-F1
#
_cell.length_a   1.000
_cell.length_b   1.000
_cell.length_c   1.000
_cell.angle_alpha   90.00
_cell.angle_beta   90.00
_cell.angle_gamma   90.00
#
_symmetry.space_group_name_H-M   'P 1'
#
loop_
_entity.id
_entity.type
_entity.pdbx_description
1 polymer ?
#
loop_
_entity_poly.entity_id
_entity_poly.type
_entity_poly.pdbx_seq_one_letter_code
_entity_poly.pdbx_strand_id
1 'polypeptide(L)'
;MRYWGLLAVKLVAAVLAARGLWLGVRVLLPPPRPFLYIGQPFGRDLTWTLAAGFCFLVGCGLLYLAWVDQRYRCRVCLRRLRMPVETGSWSSMLQFGRPRIEYICPYGHGTLKVPEVQLSGPEHPDWKGNQDIWRELESLEQPTR
;
A
#
# COMPACT_ATOMS: atom_id res chain seq x y z
N MET A 1 11.59 -6.74 12.20
CA MET A 1 12.26 -6.58 10.89
C MET A 1 11.54 -7.24 9.71
N ARG A 2 10.79 -8.34 9.87
CA ARG A 2 10.19 -9.10 8.74
C ARG A 2 9.25 -8.27 7.82
N TYR A 3 8.52 -7.32 8.39
CA TYR A 3 7.61 -6.42 7.63
C TYR A 3 8.34 -5.59 6.57
N TRP A 4 9.41 -4.91 6.98
CA TRP A 4 10.24 -4.11 6.07
C TRP A 4 10.98 -4.98 5.04
N GLY A 5 11.35 -6.21 5.40
CA GLY A 5 11.94 -7.18 4.46
C GLY A 5 10.99 -7.53 3.31
N LEU A 6 9.71 -7.77 3.57
CA LEU A 6 8.74 -8.01 2.50
C LEU A 6 8.50 -6.77 1.63
N LEU A 7 8.58 -5.56 2.19
CA LEU A 7 8.50 -4.33 1.39
C LEU A 7 9.70 -4.28 0.43
N ALA A 8 10.92 -4.51 0.94
CA ALA A 8 12.12 -4.52 0.11
C ALA A 8 12.02 -5.54 -1.03
N VAL A 9 11.55 -6.76 -0.76
CA VAL A 9 11.36 -7.79 -1.81
C VAL A 9 10.37 -7.31 -2.88
N LYS A 10 9.25 -6.69 -2.50
CA LYS A 10 8.28 -6.15 -3.48
C LYS A 10 8.85 -5.00 -4.30
N LEU A 11 9.63 -4.12 -3.68
CA LEU A 11 10.29 -3.02 -4.39
C LEU A 11 11.31 -3.55 -5.40
N VAL A 12 12.10 -4.55 -5.02
CA VAL A 12 13.03 -5.22 -5.95
C VAL A 12 12.26 -5.86 -7.10
N ALA A 13 11.16 -6.58 -6.82
CA ALA A 13 10.32 -7.18 -7.85
C ALA A 13 9.71 -6.11 -8.80
N ALA A 14 9.25 -4.98 -8.27
CA ALA A 14 8.72 -3.87 -9.07
C ALA A 14 9.81 -3.25 -9.97
N VAL A 15 11.03 -3.07 -9.47
CA VAL A 15 12.16 -2.58 -10.25
C VAL A 15 12.53 -3.56 -11.37
N LEU A 16 12.57 -4.86 -11.08
CA LEU A 16 12.84 -5.89 -12.08
C LEU A 16 11.75 -5.92 -13.17
N ALA A 17 10.48 -5.82 -12.78
CA ALA A 17 9.36 -5.77 -13.71
C ALA A 17 9.42 -4.53 -14.61
N ALA A 18 9.67 -3.34 -14.05
CA ALA A 18 9.81 -2.10 -14.80
C ALA A 18 11.01 -2.15 -15.76
N ARG A 19 12.13 -2.72 -15.33
CA ARG A 19 13.32 -2.91 -16.17
C ARG A 19 13.05 -3.88 -17.32
N GLY A 20 12.36 -4.99 -17.05
CA GLY A 20 11.94 -5.95 -18.08
C GLY A 20 11.02 -5.31 -19.12
N LEU A 21 10.04 -4.52 -18.66
CA LEU A 21 9.14 -3.77 -19.53
C LEU A 21 9.91 -2.80 -20.45
N TRP A 22 10.85 -2.04 -19.87
CA TRP A 22 11.66 -1.09 -20.63
C TRP A 22 12.58 -1.76 -21.66
N LEU A 23 13.16 -2.92 -21.32
CA LEU A 23 13.93 -3.72 -22.28
C LEU A 23 13.03 -4.23 -23.42
N GLY A 24 11.81 -4.67 -23.11
CA GLY A 24 10.83 -5.09 -24.12
C GLY A 24 10.49 -3.95 -25.09
N VAL A 25 10.25 -2.74 -24.57
CA VAL A 25 10.03 -1.54 -25.40
C VAL A 25 11.21 -1.28 -26.33
N ARG A 26 12.45 -1.38 -25.84
CA ARG A 26 13.66 -1.17 -26.65
C ARG A 26 13.85 -2.21 -27.76
N VAL A 27 13.39 -3.44 -27.55
CA VAL A 27 13.48 -4.51 -28.56
C VAL A 27 12.36 -4.38 -29.59
N LEU A 28 11.16 -3.99 -29.16
CA LEU A 28 9.98 -3.93 -30.02
C LEU A 28 9.92 -2.66 -30.89
N LEU A 29 10.32 -1.50 -30.33
CA LEU A 29 10.25 -0.25 -31.06
C LEU A 29 11.49 -0.08 -31.96
N PRO A 30 11.30 0.31 -33.25
CA PRO A 30 12.42 0.59 -34.13
C PRO A 30 13.25 1.77 -33.59
N PRO A 31 14.56 1.79 -33.87
CA PRO A 31 15.40 2.91 -33.48
C PRO A 31 14.87 4.21 -34.09
N PRO A 32 14.90 5.33 -33.33
CA PRO A 32 14.41 6.61 -33.82
C PRO A 32 15.17 7.00 -35.09
N ARG A 33 14.45 7.51 -36.10
CA ARG A 33 15.06 7.84 -37.40
C ARG A 33 16.14 8.92 -37.21
N PRO A 34 17.41 8.64 -37.55
CA PRO A 34 18.53 9.51 -37.19
C PRO A 34 18.46 10.89 -37.83
N PHE A 35 17.77 11.02 -38.97
CA PHE A 35 17.71 12.27 -39.74
C PHE A 35 16.81 13.35 -39.14
N LEU A 36 15.84 12.99 -38.28
CA LEU A 36 14.96 13.96 -37.59
C LEU A 36 15.41 14.22 -36.14
N TYR A 37 16.31 13.39 -35.59
CA TYR A 37 16.59 13.33 -34.17
C TYR A 37 18.09 13.21 -33.88
N ILE A 38 18.79 14.34 -33.78
CA ILE A 38 20.14 14.41 -33.19
C ILE A 38 19.97 14.54 -31.66
N GLY A 39 19.98 13.42 -30.93
CA GLY A 39 19.92 13.39 -29.46
C GLY A 39 18.98 12.32 -28.86
N GLN A 40 18.55 12.52 -27.61
CA GLN A 40 17.62 11.61 -26.93
C GLN A 40 16.23 11.64 -27.62
N PRO A 41 15.59 10.49 -27.88
CA PRO A 41 14.28 10.44 -28.55
C PRO A 41 13.11 10.93 -27.67
N PHE A 42 13.33 10.99 -26.36
CA PHE A 42 12.35 11.48 -25.39
C PHE A 42 12.08 12.99 -25.60
N GLY A 43 10.81 13.33 -25.81
CA GLY A 43 10.30 14.67 -26.03
C GLY A 43 10.18 15.08 -27.49
N ARG A 44 10.65 14.23 -28.43
CA ARG A 44 10.73 14.59 -29.86
C ARG A 44 10.03 13.57 -30.77
N ASP A 45 10.03 12.30 -30.39
CA ASP A 45 9.28 11.26 -31.07
C ASP A 45 8.07 10.86 -30.21
N LEU A 46 6.87 11.04 -30.74
CA LEU A 46 5.61 10.75 -30.04
C LEU A 46 5.52 9.27 -29.62
N THR A 47 6.06 8.36 -30.44
CA THR A 47 6.00 6.93 -30.14
C THR A 47 6.88 6.59 -28.93
N TRP A 48 8.11 7.11 -28.90
CA TRP A 48 9.05 6.92 -27.80
C TRP A 48 8.61 7.65 -26.52
N THR A 49 8.00 8.84 -26.62
CA THR A 49 7.45 9.54 -25.44
C THR A 49 6.28 8.82 -24.83
N LEU A 50 5.33 8.33 -25.64
CA LEU A 50 4.19 7.55 -25.16
C LEU A 50 4.66 6.23 -24.52
N ALA A 51 5.62 5.53 -25.14
CA ALA A 51 6.17 4.30 -24.58
C ALA A 51 6.87 4.52 -23.24
N ALA A 52 7.68 5.58 -23.13
CA ALA A 52 8.32 5.96 -21.87
C ALA A 52 7.31 6.39 -20.80
N GLY A 53 6.29 7.18 -21.18
CA GLY A 53 5.20 7.58 -20.29
C GLY A 53 4.41 6.39 -19.76
N PHE A 54 4.08 5.42 -20.62
CA PHE A 54 3.41 4.19 -20.21
C PHE A 54 4.26 3.38 -19.22
N CYS A 55 5.55 3.18 -19.51
CA CYS A 55 6.46 2.48 -18.58
C CYS A 55 6.54 3.17 -17.22
N PHE A 56 6.57 4.50 -17.21
CA PHE A 56 6.56 5.29 -15.98
C PHE A 56 5.27 5.09 -15.18
N LEU A 57 4.10 5.16 -15.83
CA LEU A 57 2.81 4.95 -15.18
C LEU A 57 2.69 3.53 -14.60
N VAL A 58 3.14 2.51 -15.33
CA VAL A 58 3.18 1.13 -14.82
C VAL A 58 4.11 1.03 -13.61
N GLY A 59 5.30 1.63 -13.67
CA GLY A 59 6.23 1.66 -12.53
C GLY A 59 5.63 2.32 -11.30
N CYS A 60 5.06 3.51 -11.44
CA CYS A 60 4.36 4.22 -10.36
C CYS A 60 3.19 3.41 -9.80
N GLY A 61 2.40 2.77 -10.68
CA GLY A 61 1.30 1.88 -10.30
C GLY A 61 1.77 0.69 -9.46
N LEU A 62 2.87 0.03 -9.86
CA LEU A 62 3.44 -1.10 -9.12
C LEU A 62 3.94 -0.66 -7.73
N LEU A 63 4.58 0.50 -7.62
CA LEU A 63 5.02 1.05 -6.34
C LEU A 63 3.83 1.39 -5.44
N TYR A 64 2.80 2.01 -6.00
CA TYR A 64 1.56 2.32 -5.28
C TYR A 64 0.87 1.04 -4.77
N LEU A 65 0.73 0.02 -5.61
CA LEU A 65 0.15 -1.27 -5.23
C LEU A 65 0.98 -1.97 -4.14
N ALA A 66 2.32 -1.93 -4.24
CA ALA A 66 3.21 -2.48 -3.22
C ALA A 66 3.04 -1.75 -1.88
N TRP A 67 2.90 -0.43 -1.90
CA TRP A 67 2.65 0.39 -0.72
C TRP A 67 1.29 0.09 -0.08
N VAL A 68 0.21 0.08 -0.88
CA VAL A 68 -1.13 -0.26 -0.43
C VAL A 68 -1.18 -1.66 0.16
N ASP A 69 -0.59 -2.66 -0.51
CA ASP A 69 -0.57 -4.02 -0.01
C ASP A 69 0.21 -4.16 1.31
N GLN A 70 1.27 -3.36 1.53
CA GLN A 70 1.96 -3.33 2.82
C GLN A 70 1.12 -2.68 3.92
N ARG A 71 0.44 -1.57 3.61
CA ARG A 71 -0.42 -0.84 4.56
C ARG A 71 -1.51 -1.73 5.16
N TYR A 72 -2.09 -2.65 4.39
CA TYR A 72 -3.14 -3.56 4.84
C TYR A 72 -2.64 -4.93 5.31
N ARG A 73 -1.35 -5.07 5.66
CA ARG A 73 -0.80 -6.29 6.26
C ARG A 73 -0.51 -6.12 7.73
N CYS A 74 -0.69 -7.20 8.48
CA CYS A 74 -0.28 -7.26 9.87
C CYS A 74 1.26 -7.12 9.96
N ARG A 75 1.75 -6.25 10.85
CA ARG A 75 3.18 -6.00 11.05
C ARG A 75 3.94 -7.19 11.65
N VAL A 76 3.21 -8.13 12.27
CA VAL A 76 3.78 -9.32 12.95
C VAL A 76 3.76 -10.54 12.02
N CYS A 77 2.58 -11.00 11.61
CA CYS A 77 2.42 -12.23 10.82
C CYS A 77 2.35 -12.02 9.31
N LEU A 78 2.40 -10.76 8.83
CA LEU A 78 2.51 -10.40 7.40
C LEU A 78 1.33 -10.82 6.51
N ARG A 79 0.26 -11.32 7.12
CA ARG A 79 -0.99 -11.64 6.43
C ARG A 79 -1.83 -10.40 6.24
N ARG A 80 -2.66 -10.41 5.20
CA ARG A 80 -3.61 -9.34 4.91
C ARG A 80 -4.62 -9.24 6.06
N LEU A 81 -4.86 -8.03 6.53
CA LEU A 81 -5.91 -7.74 7.50
C LEU A 81 -7.27 -7.95 6.84
N ARG A 82 -8.24 -8.43 7.60
CA ARG A 82 -9.58 -8.81 7.11
C ARG A 82 -10.63 -8.25 8.07
N MET A 83 -11.90 -8.42 7.69
CA MET A 83 -13.08 -7.99 8.46
C MET A 83 -13.10 -6.47 8.64
N PRO A 84 -13.53 -5.71 7.63
CA PRO A 84 -13.78 -4.28 7.81
C PRO A 84 -14.98 -4.13 8.76
N VAL A 85 -14.71 -3.69 10.00
CA VAL A 85 -15.74 -3.37 10.96
C VAL A 85 -15.90 -1.86 11.00
N GLU A 86 -17.08 -1.38 10.66
CA GLU A 86 -17.43 0.03 10.81
C GLU A 86 -17.66 0.32 12.29
N THR A 87 -16.98 1.35 12.80
CA THR A 87 -17.13 1.79 14.19
C THR A 87 -17.43 3.27 14.22
N GLY A 88 -18.39 3.67 15.05
CA GLY A 88 -18.91 5.03 15.12
C GLY A 88 -20.17 5.21 14.27
N SER A 89 -20.73 6.41 14.31
CA SER A 89 -21.87 6.78 13.46
C SER A 89 -21.72 8.23 13.00
N TRP A 90 -22.21 8.53 11.80
CA TRP A 90 -22.23 9.90 11.28
C TRP A 90 -23.15 10.81 12.10
N SER A 91 -24.31 10.29 12.55
CA SER A 91 -25.30 11.07 13.29
C SER A 91 -24.86 11.43 14.72
N SER A 92 -23.94 10.65 15.31
CA SER A 92 -23.39 10.88 16.65
C SER A 92 -21.87 11.15 16.64
N MET A 93 -21.35 11.69 15.54
CA MET A 93 -19.92 11.98 15.35
C MET A 93 -19.32 12.89 16.43
N LEU A 94 -20.10 13.81 17.01
CA LEU A 94 -19.66 14.68 18.08
C LEU A 94 -19.51 13.96 19.44
N GLN A 95 -20.18 12.83 19.63
CA GLN A 95 -20.17 12.08 20.91
C GLN A 95 -19.15 10.94 20.91
N PHE A 96 -19.14 10.12 19.85
CA PHE A 96 -18.31 8.91 19.77
C PHE A 96 -17.08 9.07 18.87
N GLY A 97 -16.88 10.28 18.37
CA GLY A 97 -15.87 10.58 17.36
C GLY A 97 -16.30 10.12 15.96
N ARG A 98 -15.37 10.28 15.02
CA ARG A 98 -15.63 10.04 13.60
C ARG A 98 -15.76 8.55 13.28
N PRO A 99 -16.62 8.21 12.31
CA PRO A 99 -16.72 6.84 11.84
C PRO A 99 -15.41 6.42 11.18
N ARG A 100 -15.01 5.19 11.48
CA ARG A 100 -13.74 4.60 11.03
C ARG A 100 -13.92 3.11 10.78
N ILE A 101 -13.17 2.60 9.82
CA ILE A 101 -13.14 1.19 9.46
C ILE A 101 -11.94 0.55 10.18
N GLU A 102 -12.23 -0.42 11.03
CA GLU A 102 -11.22 -1.19 11.75
C GLU A 102 -11.00 -2.53 11.03
N TYR A 103 -9.75 -2.79 10.64
CA TYR A 103 -9.33 -4.07 10.06
C TYR A 103 -8.60 -4.89 11.11
N ILE A 104 -8.96 -6.16 11.23
CA ILE A 104 -8.46 -7.03 12.29
C ILE A 104 -7.54 -8.11 11.70
N CYS A 105 -6.47 -8.43 12.41
CA CYS A 105 -5.67 -9.60 12.10
C CYS A 105 -6.44 -10.87 12.53
N PRO A 106 -6.66 -11.86 11.65
CA PRO A 106 -7.40 -13.09 12.01
C PRO A 106 -6.70 -13.94 13.08
N TYR A 107 -5.43 -13.65 13.38
CA TYR A 107 -4.65 -14.30 14.43
C TYR A 107 -4.54 -13.47 15.72
N GLY A 108 -5.27 -12.35 15.83
CA GLY A 108 -5.31 -11.54 17.05
C GLY A 108 -4.11 -10.61 17.28
N HIS A 109 -3.10 -10.56 16.40
CA HIS A 109 -1.89 -9.74 16.63
C HIS A 109 -2.09 -8.22 16.67
N GLY A 110 -3.23 -7.71 16.21
CA GLY A 110 -3.48 -6.27 16.18
C GLY A 110 -4.56 -5.84 15.21
N THR A 111 -4.90 -4.56 15.31
CA THR A 111 -5.96 -3.89 14.57
C THR A 111 -5.42 -2.64 13.87
N LEU A 112 -5.91 -2.39 12.66
CA LEU A 112 -5.60 -1.19 11.87
C LEU A 112 -6.87 -0.35 11.76
N LYS A 113 -6.82 0.88 12.26
CA LYS A 113 -7.91 1.84 12.15
C LYS A 113 -7.67 2.73 10.95
N VAL A 114 -8.62 2.77 10.04
CA VAL A 114 -8.58 3.59 8.83
C VAL A 114 -9.79 4.53 8.85
N PRO A 115 -9.60 5.85 8.73
CA PRO A 115 -10.73 6.77 8.64
C PRO A 115 -11.56 6.46 7.38
N GLU A 116 -12.89 6.47 7.52
CA GLU A 116 -13.81 6.24 6.39
C GLU A 116 -13.70 7.37 5.37
N VAL A 117 -13.67 8.62 5.86
CA VAL A 117 -13.53 9.83 5.06
C VAL A 117 -12.48 10.74 5.68
N GLN A 118 -11.61 11.29 4.85
CA GLN A 118 -10.61 12.29 5.27
C GLN A 118 -11.26 13.68 5.30
N LEU A 119 -11.80 14.09 6.46
CA LEU A 119 -12.41 15.43 6.62
C LEU A 119 -11.42 16.50 7.11
N SER A 120 -10.51 16.16 8.02
CA SER A 120 -9.56 17.14 8.55
C SER A 120 -8.13 16.67 8.34
N GLY A 121 -7.41 17.34 7.43
CA GLY A 121 -5.99 17.12 7.21
C GLY A 121 -5.59 15.68 6.88
N PRO A 122 -4.28 15.41 6.78
CA PRO A 122 -3.77 14.07 6.54
C PRO A 122 -3.92 13.21 7.81
N GLU A 123 -5.01 12.45 7.90
CA GLU A 123 -5.19 11.41 8.90
C GLU A 123 -4.48 10.12 8.45
N HIS A 124 -3.53 9.67 9.26
CA HIS A 124 -2.78 8.44 9.01
C HIS A 124 -3.48 7.23 9.65
N PRO A 125 -3.40 6.04 9.05
CA PRO A 125 -3.85 4.81 9.68
C PRO A 125 -3.13 4.58 10.99
N ASP A 126 -3.90 4.31 12.03
CA ASP A 126 -3.36 3.94 13.33
C ASP A 126 -3.32 2.42 13.45
N TRP A 127 -2.13 1.88 13.70
CA TRP A 127 -1.96 0.46 13.95
C TRP A 127 -1.74 0.25 15.44
N LYS A 128 -2.68 -0.48 16.06
CA LYS A 128 -2.56 -0.89 17.45
C LYS A 128 -2.22 -2.37 17.50
N GLY A 129 -1.04 -2.69 18.02
CA GLY A 129 -0.71 -4.07 18.36
C GLY A 129 -1.60 -4.53 19.50
N ASN A 130 -2.25 -5.68 19.34
CA ASN A 130 -3.03 -6.27 20.41
C ASN A 130 -2.22 -7.41 21.05
N GLN A 131 -2.33 -7.56 22.37
CA GLN A 131 -1.87 -8.78 23.01
C GLN A 131 -2.86 -9.91 22.72
N ASP A 132 -2.56 -11.11 23.19
CA ASP A 132 -3.50 -12.21 23.10
C ASP A 132 -4.82 -11.82 23.79
N ILE A 133 -5.93 -11.78 23.06
CA ILE A 133 -7.24 -11.32 23.57
C ILE A 133 -7.63 -12.14 24.81
N TRP A 134 -7.23 -13.42 24.83
CA TRP A 134 -7.47 -14.32 25.94
C TRP A 134 -6.74 -13.90 27.21
N ARG A 135 -5.53 -13.35 27.11
CA ARG A 135 -4.80 -12.84 28.28
C ARG A 135 -5.49 -11.62 28.90
N GLU A 136 -6.04 -10.74 28.08
CA GLU A 136 -6.83 -9.61 28.60
C GLU A 136 -8.08 -10.12 29.33
N LEU A 137 -8.81 -11.08 28.75
CA LEU A 137 -9.99 -11.69 29.39
C LEU A 137 -9.64 -12.42 30.70
N GLU A 138 -8.58 -13.23 30.71
CA GLU A 138 -8.10 -13.92 31.91
C GLU A 138 -7.71 -12.93 33.02
N SER A 139 -7.11 -11.79 32.66
CA SER A 139 -6.75 -10.75 33.64
C SER A 139 -7.98 -10.06 34.24
N LEU A 140 -9.09 -9.98 33.50
CA LEU A 140 -10.35 -9.43 33.99
C LEU A 140 -11.11 -10.43 34.87
N GLU A 141 -10.95 -11.73 34.62
CA GLU A 141 -11.58 -12.79 35.39
C GLU A 141 -10.89 -13.01 36.75
N GLN A 142 -9.60 -12.69 36.88
CA GLN A 142 -8.92 -12.73 38.17
C GLN A 142 -9.52 -11.66 39.10
N PRO A 143 -10.24 -12.05 40.18
CA PRO A 143 -10.73 -11.07 41.13
C PRO A 143 -9.53 -10.42 41.79
N THR A 144 -9.43 -9.09 41.67
CA THR A 144 -8.48 -8.28 42.42
C THR A 144 -8.64 -8.62 43.91
N ARG A 145 -7.69 -9.37 44.46
CA ARG A 145 -7.52 -9.56 45.90
C ARG A 145 -6.62 -8.46 46.46
#